data_AF-A0A931QZG3-F1
#
_entry.id   AF-A0A931QZG3-F1
#
_cell.length_a   1.000
_cell.length_b   1.000
_cell.length_c   1.000
_cell.angle_alpha   90.00
_cell.angle_beta   90.00
_cell.angle_gamma   90.00
#
_symmetry.space_group_name_H-M   'P 1'
#
loop_
_entity.id
_entity.type
_entity.pdbx_description
1 polymer ?
#
loop_
_entity_poly.entity_id
_entity_poly.type
_entity_poly.pdbx_seq_one_letter_code
_entity_poly.pdbx_strand_id
1 'polypeptide(L)'
;MKPSDATAARVLIADDQPDVLESLRLVLKAEGFQTESASSPAGVLHAVEGKDFDVALIDLNYARDTTSGQEGLDLLTRLQALDGTLPVVVMTAWGSIELAVEVIRRGARDFVQKPWENARLLSILRTQIELSQALRKGLRLEAENRLLQAEGSPSLIAESAAMRPVLDLLERIGPSDANVLITGEHGTGKEVVARALHALSPRAAKPMVIVNAGGLAEGVFESELFGHVRGAFTDAKTDRVGRFELADGGTLFLDEIANVPLNLQ
;
A
#
# COMPACT_ATOMS: atom_id res chain seq x y z
N MET A 1 -16.40 -16.85 -16.51
CA MET A 1 -15.94 -17.74 -15.43
C MET A 1 -15.63 -16.85 -14.23
N LYS A 2 -16.46 -16.84 -13.17
CA LYS A 2 -16.19 -16.04 -11.97
C LYS A 2 -14.97 -16.67 -11.27
N PRO A 3 -13.95 -15.89 -10.85
CA PRO A 3 -12.82 -16.45 -10.15
C PRO A 3 -13.30 -16.99 -8.81
N SER A 4 -13.21 -18.31 -8.67
CA SER A 4 -13.47 -19.08 -7.46
C SER A 4 -12.17 -19.11 -6.63
N ASP A 5 -12.01 -18.14 -5.71
CA ASP A 5 -11.28 -18.29 -4.43
C ASP A 5 -11.14 -16.97 -3.65
N ALA A 6 -12.14 -16.09 -3.69
CA ALA A 6 -12.21 -14.99 -2.72
C ALA A 6 -13.00 -15.48 -1.51
N THR A 7 -12.35 -15.61 -0.34
CA THR A 7 -13.06 -15.70 0.93
C THR A 7 -14.07 -14.55 1.01
N ALA A 8 -15.32 -14.88 1.32
CA ALA A 8 -16.39 -13.90 1.39
C ALA A 8 -16.02 -12.79 2.38
N ALA A 9 -15.98 -11.54 1.91
CA ALA A 9 -15.54 -10.40 2.71
C ALA A 9 -16.42 -10.24 3.95
N ARG A 10 -15.78 -9.99 5.09
CA ARG A 10 -16.39 -9.92 6.42
C ARG A 10 -16.68 -8.47 6.77
N VAL A 11 -17.96 -8.17 6.94
CA VAL A 11 -18.48 -6.83 7.25
C VAL A 11 -18.98 -6.81 8.69
N LEU A 12 -18.44 -5.92 9.51
CA LEU A 12 -19.01 -5.61 10.82
C LEU A 12 -20.10 -4.56 10.64
N ILE A 13 -21.35 -4.87 10.99
CA ILE A 13 -22.45 -3.90 10.97
C ILE A 13 -22.81 -3.52 12.41
N ALA A 14 -22.91 -2.22 12.69
CA ALA A 14 -23.17 -1.74 14.03
C ALA A 14 -24.26 -0.67 14.09
N ASP A 15 -25.31 -0.95 14.86
CA ASP A 15 -26.51 -0.14 14.96
C ASP A 15 -27.30 -0.54 16.20
N ASP A 16 -27.90 0.41 16.93
CA ASP A 16 -28.74 0.08 18.09
C ASP A 16 -30.13 -0.44 17.69
N GLN A 17 -30.55 -0.25 16.43
CA GLN A 17 -31.85 -0.67 15.93
C GLN A 17 -31.79 -2.06 15.27
N PRO A 18 -32.49 -3.08 15.82
CA PRO A 18 -32.48 -4.44 15.27
C PRO A 18 -32.97 -4.52 13.82
N ASP A 19 -33.97 -3.70 13.44
CA ASP A 19 -34.54 -3.69 12.10
C ASP A 19 -33.53 -3.18 11.06
N VAL A 20 -32.66 -2.24 11.46
CA VAL A 20 -31.58 -1.71 10.61
C VAL A 20 -30.52 -2.79 10.40
N LEU A 21 -30.10 -3.46 11.47
CA LEU A 21 -29.15 -4.59 11.41
C LEU A 21 -29.67 -5.71 10.50
N GLU A 22 -30.94 -6.08 10.63
CA GLU A 22 -31.55 -7.14 9.83
C GLU A 22 -31.65 -6.75 8.35
N SER A 23 -32.03 -5.50 8.06
CA SER A 23 -32.07 -4.97 6.71
C SER A 23 -30.68 -5.00 6.04
N LEU A 24 -29.64 -4.55 6.74
CA LEU A 24 -28.26 -4.62 6.27
C LEU A 24 -27.82 -6.07 6.04
N ARG A 25 -28.12 -6.97 6.99
CA ARG A 25 -27.79 -8.39 6.87
C ARG A 25 -28.38 -9.02 5.62
N LEU A 26 -29.65 -8.73 5.30
CA LEU A 26 -30.32 -9.25 4.10
C LEU A 26 -29.67 -8.73 2.81
N VAL A 27 -29.41 -7.42 2.73
CA VAL A 27 -28.79 -6.79 1.55
C VAL A 27 -27.36 -7.33 1.33
N LEU A 28 -26.56 -7.41 2.38
CA LEU A 28 -25.16 -7.84 2.30
C LEU A 28 -25.05 -9.34 2.02
N LYS A 29 -25.92 -10.16 2.62
CA LYS A 29 -25.94 -11.61 2.35
C LYS A 29 -26.30 -11.91 0.90
N ALA A 30 -27.22 -11.15 0.29
CA ALA A 30 -27.59 -11.33 -1.12
C ALA A 30 -26.39 -11.11 -2.07
N GLU A 31 -25.41 -10.30 -1.66
CA GLU A 31 -24.19 -10.01 -2.42
C GLU A 31 -22.99 -10.88 -2.02
N GLY A 32 -23.19 -11.85 -1.13
CA GLY A 32 -22.16 -12.82 -0.73
C GLY A 32 -21.22 -12.33 0.36
N PHE A 33 -21.53 -11.24 1.07
CA PHE A 33 -20.76 -10.81 2.24
C PHE A 33 -21.09 -11.67 3.47
N GLN A 34 -20.09 -11.89 4.32
CA GLN A 34 -20.29 -12.39 5.67
C GLN A 34 -20.51 -11.20 6.61
N THR A 35 -21.49 -11.27 7.50
CA THR A 35 -21.82 -10.16 8.40
C THR A 35 -21.73 -10.59 9.85
N GLU A 36 -21.14 -9.74 10.69
CA GLU A 36 -21.27 -9.82 12.15
C GLU A 36 -21.92 -8.52 12.64
N SER A 37 -22.81 -8.62 13.63
CA SER A 37 -23.59 -7.49 14.10
C SER A 37 -23.21 -7.11 15.53
N ALA A 38 -23.14 -5.82 15.81
CA ALA A 38 -22.98 -5.28 17.16
C ALA A 38 -24.01 -4.18 17.42
N SER A 39 -24.62 -4.16 18.60
CA SER A 39 -25.65 -3.18 18.96
C SER A 39 -25.17 -2.04 19.86
N SER A 40 -23.87 -1.96 20.12
CA SER A 40 -23.28 -0.92 20.96
C SER A 40 -21.81 -0.67 20.62
N PRO A 41 -21.26 0.52 20.91
CA PRO A 41 -19.84 0.82 20.72
C PRO A 41 -18.90 -0.18 21.41
N ALA A 42 -19.26 -0.63 22.62
CA ALA A 42 -18.48 -1.64 23.33
C ALA A 42 -18.47 -2.99 22.61
N GLY A 43 -19.60 -3.41 22.03
CA GLY A 43 -19.69 -4.62 21.22
C GLY A 43 -18.86 -4.54 19.95
N VAL A 44 -18.80 -3.36 19.32
CA VAL A 44 -17.96 -3.12 18.13
C VAL A 44 -16.49 -3.32 18.46
N LEU A 45 -16.01 -2.66 19.52
CA LEU A 45 -14.61 -2.78 19.94
C LEU A 45 -14.23 -4.23 20.28
N HIS A 46 -15.10 -4.94 21.02
CA HIS A 46 -14.89 -6.33 21.36
C HIS A 46 -14.82 -7.24 20.12
N ALA A 47 -15.66 -6.98 19.10
CA ALA A 47 -15.64 -7.74 17.87
C ALA A 47 -14.32 -7.56 17.11
N VAL A 48 -13.86 -6.30 16.96
CA VAL A 48 -12.62 -5.98 16.24
C VAL A 48 -11.37 -6.49 16.97
N GLU A 49 -11.38 -6.56 18.30
CA GLU A 49 -10.28 -7.19 19.07
C GLU A 49 -10.16 -8.69 18.84
N GLY A 50 -11.28 -9.38 18.58
CA GLY A 50 -11.32 -10.83 18.46
C GLY A 50 -11.21 -11.37 17.03
N LYS A 51 -11.50 -10.55 16.01
CA LYS A 51 -11.66 -10.98 14.62
C LYS A 51 -11.28 -9.88 13.64
N ASP A 52 -10.70 -10.30 12.51
CA ASP A 52 -10.47 -9.39 11.39
C ASP A 52 -11.73 -9.16 10.56
N PHE A 53 -11.90 -7.91 10.14
CA PHE A 53 -12.94 -7.45 9.23
C PHE A 53 -12.32 -6.76 8.01
N ASP A 54 -13.02 -6.83 6.88
CA ASP A 54 -12.65 -6.14 5.65
C ASP A 54 -13.20 -4.72 5.63
N VAL A 55 -14.31 -4.47 6.32
CA VAL A 55 -14.92 -3.15 6.50
C VAL A 55 -15.87 -3.14 7.70
N ALA A 56 -15.92 -2.02 8.41
CA ALA A 56 -16.90 -1.76 9.46
C ALA A 56 -17.90 -0.70 8.99
N LEU A 57 -19.19 -0.99 9.14
CA LEU A 57 -20.30 -0.09 8.88
C LEU A 57 -20.96 0.26 10.22
N ILE A 58 -20.72 1.46 10.74
CA ILE A 58 -21.13 1.85 12.11
C ILE A 58 -22.12 3.01 12.09
N ASP A 59 -23.13 2.99 12.96
CA ASP A 59 -24.01 4.15 13.17
C ASP A 59 -23.32 5.26 13.98
N LEU A 60 -23.78 6.50 13.81
CA LEU A 60 -23.33 7.61 14.66
C LEU A 60 -24.06 7.70 15.99
N ASN A 61 -25.33 7.34 16.00
CA ASN A 61 -26.20 7.51 17.16
C ASN A 61 -26.40 6.16 17.85
N TYR A 62 -26.23 6.16 19.16
CA TYR A 62 -26.48 5.03 20.03
C TYR A 62 -27.27 5.52 21.25
N ALA A 63 -27.50 4.63 22.22
CA ALA A 63 -28.54 4.79 23.24
C ALA A 63 -28.43 6.00 24.20
N ARG A 64 -27.26 6.62 24.44
CA ARG A 64 -27.15 7.72 25.43
C ARG A 64 -27.24 9.11 24.80
N ASP A 65 -27.06 9.22 23.48
CA ASP A 65 -27.25 10.45 22.72
C ASP A 65 -27.72 10.14 21.30
N THR A 66 -29.03 10.25 21.09
CA THR A 66 -29.68 9.91 19.81
C THR A 66 -29.58 11.02 18.76
N THR A 67 -28.92 12.14 19.09
CA THR A 67 -28.93 13.34 18.25
C THR A 67 -27.56 13.93 17.93
N SER A 68 -26.55 13.81 18.81
CA SER A 68 -25.26 14.47 18.58
C SER A 68 -24.30 13.68 17.68
N GLY A 69 -24.46 12.36 17.57
CA GLY A 69 -23.51 11.48 16.90
C GLY A 69 -22.17 11.29 17.62
N GLN A 70 -22.01 11.84 18.84
CA GLN A 70 -20.73 11.86 19.55
C GLN A 70 -20.25 10.45 19.91
N GLU A 71 -21.15 9.53 20.28
CA GLU A 71 -20.79 8.15 20.59
C GLU A 71 -20.14 7.45 19.38
N GLY A 72 -20.70 7.62 18.18
CA GLY A 72 -20.13 7.06 16.96
C GLY A 72 -18.82 7.73 16.54
N LEU A 73 -18.68 9.04 16.74
CA LEU A 73 -17.41 9.75 16.49
C LEU A 73 -16.29 9.29 17.44
N ASP A 74 -16.61 9.06 18.70
CA ASP A 74 -15.68 8.53 19.70
C ASP A 74 -15.31 7.07 19.38
N LEU A 75 -16.28 6.26 18.96
CA LEU A 75 -16.06 4.90 18.48
C LEU A 75 -15.12 4.88 17.27
N LEU A 76 -15.37 5.72 16.27
CA LEU A 76 -14.51 5.86 15.09
C LEU A 76 -13.07 6.18 15.48
N THR A 77 -12.88 7.13 16.41
CA THR A 77 -11.55 7.52 16.91
C THR A 77 -10.83 6.33 17.56
N ARG A 78 -11.55 5.52 18.34
CA ARG A 78 -10.98 4.32 18.98
C ARG A 78 -10.66 3.22 17.98
N LEU A 79 -11.52 3.01 16.96
CA LEU A 79 -11.27 2.05 15.89
C LEU A 79 -10.01 2.42 15.09
N GLN A 80 -9.82 3.69 14.75
CA GLN A 80 -8.61 4.16 14.06
C GLN A 80 -7.34 3.96 14.92
N ALA A 81 -7.44 4.08 16.24
CA ALA A 81 -6.32 3.83 17.13
C ALA A 81 -5.99 2.33 17.28
N LEU A 82 -7.00 1.46 17.16
CA LEU A 82 -6.86 0.02 17.30
C LEU A 82 -6.39 -0.67 16.00
N ASP A 83 -7.00 -0.33 14.87
CA ASP A 83 -6.58 -0.72 13.53
C ASP A 83 -6.89 0.38 12.52
N GLY A 84 -5.90 1.23 12.22
CA GLY A 84 -6.01 2.26 11.19
C GLY A 84 -6.12 1.73 9.74
N THR A 85 -5.93 0.43 9.53
CA THR A 85 -6.11 -0.22 8.23
C THR A 85 -7.53 -0.69 7.99
N LEU A 86 -8.35 -0.85 9.04
CA LEU A 86 -9.76 -1.20 8.91
C LEU A 86 -10.54 -0.01 8.34
N PRO A 87 -11.12 -0.11 7.12
CA PRO A 87 -11.97 0.95 6.61
C PRO A 87 -13.26 1.01 7.41
N VAL A 88 -13.57 2.20 7.93
CA VAL A 88 -14.82 2.48 8.65
C VAL A 88 -15.71 3.35 7.77
N VAL A 89 -16.89 2.85 7.44
CA VAL A 89 -17.98 3.58 6.78
C VAL A 89 -19.02 3.94 7.83
N VAL A 90 -19.38 5.20 7.90
CA VAL A 90 -20.30 5.69 8.92
C VAL A 90 -21.72 5.80 8.36
N MET A 91 -22.71 5.33 9.11
CA MET A 91 -24.13 5.53 8.84
C MET A 91 -24.66 6.68 9.68
N THR A 92 -25.56 7.49 9.12
CA THR A 92 -26.20 8.58 9.86
C THR A 92 -27.58 8.91 9.32
N ALA A 93 -28.52 9.25 10.19
CA ALA A 93 -29.80 9.85 9.79
C ALA A 93 -29.66 11.34 9.40
N TRP A 94 -28.55 11.99 9.79
CA TRP A 94 -28.33 13.43 9.67
C TRP A 94 -27.42 13.74 8.48
N GLY A 95 -27.99 14.28 7.40
CA GLY A 95 -27.27 14.66 6.19
C GLY A 95 -26.62 16.05 6.24
N SER A 96 -26.26 16.58 7.42
CA SER A 96 -25.57 17.87 7.47
C SER A 96 -24.15 17.73 6.91
N ILE A 97 -23.77 18.67 6.04
CA ILE A 97 -22.43 18.69 5.44
C ILE A 97 -21.35 18.80 6.52
N GLU A 98 -21.63 19.54 7.60
CA GLU A 98 -20.72 19.75 8.72
C GLU A 98 -20.38 18.44 9.44
N LEU A 99 -21.38 17.60 9.73
CA LEU A 99 -21.15 16.30 10.35
C LEU A 99 -20.42 15.33 9.41
N ALA A 100 -20.76 15.33 8.12
CA ALA A 100 -20.05 14.52 7.13
C ALA A 100 -18.57 14.90 7.04
N VAL A 101 -18.24 16.19 7.06
CA VAL A 101 -16.86 16.68 7.08
C VAL A 101 -16.14 16.25 8.36
N GLU A 102 -16.80 16.34 9.52
CA GLU A 102 -16.20 15.91 10.79
C GLU A 102 -15.92 14.40 10.82
N VAL A 103 -16.85 13.58 10.35
CA VAL A 103 -16.69 12.12 10.22
C VAL A 103 -15.45 11.77 9.39
N ILE A 104 -15.27 12.41 8.23
CA ILE A 104 -14.09 12.20 7.39
C ILE A 104 -12.81 12.70 8.08
N ARG A 105 -12.84 13.85 8.76
CA ARG A 105 -11.68 14.36 9.52
C ARG A 105 -11.24 13.40 10.63
N ARG A 106 -12.18 12.66 11.22
CA ARG A 106 -11.91 11.65 12.26
C ARG A 106 -11.44 10.30 11.73
N GLY A 107 -11.27 10.17 10.41
CA GLY A 107 -10.68 8.98 9.79
C GLY A 107 -11.67 7.97 9.23
N ALA A 108 -12.97 8.30 9.15
CA ALA A 108 -13.88 7.48 8.36
C ALA A 108 -13.47 7.52 6.89
N ARG A 109 -13.61 6.38 6.21
CA ARG A 109 -13.30 6.27 4.79
C ARG A 109 -14.44 6.76 3.90
N ASP A 110 -15.67 6.64 4.39
CA ASP A 110 -16.87 7.10 3.69
C ASP A 110 -18.05 7.23 4.67
N PHE A 111 -19.19 7.73 4.19
CA PHE A 111 -20.43 7.74 4.95
C PHE A 111 -21.67 7.47 4.09
N VAL A 112 -22.72 6.96 4.72
CA VAL A 112 -24.01 6.62 4.11
C VAL A 112 -25.13 7.23 4.94
N GLN A 113 -26.04 7.94 4.26
CA GLN A 113 -27.23 8.49 4.91
C GLN A 113 -28.32 7.41 5.00
N LYS A 114 -29.02 7.35 6.14
CA LYS A 114 -30.24 6.57 6.34
C LYS A 114 -31.48 7.41 5.94
N PRO A 115 -32.48 6.84 5.23
CA PRO A 115 -32.46 5.52 4.60
C PRO A 115 -31.51 5.49 3.38
N TRP A 116 -30.86 4.35 3.16
CA TRP A 116 -29.85 4.19 2.10
C TRP A 116 -30.44 3.58 0.82
N GLU A 117 -29.78 3.83 -0.30
CA GLU A 117 -29.99 3.09 -1.53
C GLU A 117 -29.02 1.89 -1.57
N ASN A 118 -29.56 0.67 -1.75
CA ASN A 118 -28.76 -0.56 -1.72
C ASN A 118 -27.60 -0.52 -2.72
N ALA A 119 -27.84 -0.05 -3.95
CA ALA A 119 -26.80 0.04 -4.98
C ALA A 119 -25.63 0.95 -4.53
N ARG A 120 -25.95 2.10 -3.91
CA ARG A 120 -24.94 3.03 -3.41
C ARG A 120 -24.16 2.44 -2.22
N LEU A 121 -24.85 1.85 -1.25
CA LEU A 121 -24.22 1.19 -0.10
C LEU A 121 -23.24 0.09 -0.56
N LEU A 122 -23.69 -0.77 -1.46
CA LEU A 122 -22.88 -1.86 -1.99
C LEU A 122 -21.68 -1.36 -2.80
N SER A 123 -21.84 -0.28 -3.57
CA SER A 123 -20.73 0.35 -4.29
C SER A 123 -19.67 0.85 -3.31
N ILE A 124 -20.08 1.57 -2.26
CA ILE A 124 -19.17 2.09 -1.24
C ILE A 124 -18.42 0.95 -0.57
N LEU A 125 -19.12 -0.07 -0.09
CA LEU A 125 -18.47 -1.20 0.60
C LEU A 125 -17.49 -1.94 -0.30
N ARG A 126 -17.83 -2.19 -1.57
CA ARG A 126 -16.91 -2.84 -2.52
C ARG A 126 -15.65 -2.02 -2.74
N THR A 127 -15.78 -0.72 -2.98
CA THR A 127 -14.65 0.18 -3.17
C THR A 127 -13.75 0.21 -1.93
N GLN A 128 -14.33 0.31 -0.74
CA GLN A 128 -13.52 0.37 0.50
C GLN A 128 -12.81 -0.96 0.81
N ILE A 129 -13.47 -2.09 0.54
CA ILE A 129 -12.85 -3.41 0.68
C ILE A 129 -11.69 -3.58 -0.31
N GLU A 130 -11.88 -3.22 -1.58
CA GLU A 130 -10.84 -3.33 -2.60
C GLU A 130 -9.61 -2.45 -2.26
N LEU A 131 -9.85 -1.20 -1.85
CA LEU A 131 -8.79 -0.30 -1.41
C LEU A 131 -8.05 -0.82 -0.18
N SER A 132 -8.76 -1.33 0.82
CA SER A 132 -8.15 -1.91 2.03
C SER A 132 -7.30 -3.14 1.70
N GLN A 133 -7.81 -4.04 0.86
CA GLN A 133 -7.07 -5.22 0.41
C GLN A 133 -5.81 -4.85 -0.38
N ALA A 134 -5.89 -3.83 -1.26
CA ALA A 134 -4.74 -3.33 -1.99
C ALA A 134 -3.67 -2.74 -1.04
N LEU A 135 -4.08 -1.93 -0.05
CA LEU A 135 -3.19 -1.37 0.96
C LEU A 135 -2.52 -2.46 1.81
N ARG A 136 -3.31 -3.41 2.34
CA ARG A 136 -2.78 -4.53 3.14
C ARG A 136 -1.82 -5.41 2.32
N LYS A 137 -2.12 -5.65 1.03
CA LYS A 137 -1.22 -6.35 0.11
C LYS A 137 0.08 -5.58 -0.12
N GLY A 138 0.00 -4.27 -0.32
CA GLY A 138 1.17 -3.39 -0.47
C GLY A 138 2.09 -3.48 0.74
N LEU A 139 1.54 -3.29 1.94
CA LEU A 139 2.29 -3.39 3.21
C LEU A 139 2.93 -4.77 3.40
N ARG A 140 2.22 -5.85 3.03
CA ARG A 140 2.76 -7.20 3.08
C ARG A 140 3.94 -7.39 2.11
N LEU A 141 3.80 -6.95 0.86
CA LEU A 141 4.86 -7.05 -0.15
C LEU A 141 6.07 -6.21 0.24
N GLU A 142 5.86 -5.04 0.84
CA GLU A 142 6.94 -4.22 1.40
C GLU A 142 7.67 -4.94 2.54
N ALA A 143 6.93 -5.57 3.45
CA ALA A 143 7.52 -6.35 4.55
C ALA A 143 8.30 -7.57 4.03
N GLU A 144 7.75 -8.31 3.07
CA GLU A 144 8.42 -9.44 2.41
C GLU A 144 9.69 -8.98 1.69
N ASN A 145 9.65 -7.87 0.95
CA ASN A 145 10.84 -7.29 0.30
C ASN A 145 11.91 -6.89 1.32
N ARG A 146 11.53 -6.30 2.45
CA ARG A 146 12.49 -5.95 3.52
C ARG A 146 13.16 -7.19 4.11
N LEU A 147 12.39 -8.26 4.33
CA LEU A 147 12.92 -9.54 4.81
C LEU A 147 13.90 -10.15 3.79
N LEU A 148 13.52 -10.20 2.52
CA LEU A 148 14.39 -10.70 1.44
C LEU A 148 15.67 -9.88 1.29
N GLN A 149 15.59 -8.55 1.43
CA GLN A 149 16.77 -7.68 1.43
C GLN A 149 17.67 -7.93 2.65
N ALA A 150 17.09 -8.19 3.83
CA ALA A 150 17.84 -8.46 5.05
C ALA A 150 18.48 -9.86 5.07
N GLU A 151 17.82 -10.88 4.52
CA GLU A 151 18.32 -12.27 4.50
C GLU A 151 19.22 -12.57 3.29
N GLY A 152 19.12 -11.80 2.20
CA GLY A 152 19.79 -12.07 0.94
C GLY A 152 20.86 -11.07 0.49
N SER A 153 21.01 -9.91 1.15
CA SER A 153 22.04 -8.95 0.73
C SER A 153 23.40 -9.33 1.32
N PRO A 154 24.41 -9.63 0.49
CA PRO A 154 25.76 -9.84 1.00
C PRO A 154 26.24 -8.56 1.70
N SER A 155 26.59 -8.67 2.98
CA SER A 155 27.28 -7.61 3.71
C SER A 155 28.62 -7.34 3.03
N LEU A 156 29.00 -6.07 2.86
CA LEU A 156 30.32 -5.72 2.35
C LEU A 156 31.40 -6.14 3.36
N ILE A 157 32.09 -7.24 3.09
CA ILE A 157 33.27 -7.67 3.85
C ILE A 157 34.50 -7.07 3.17
N ALA A 158 35.15 -6.10 3.83
CA ALA A 158 36.18 -5.26 3.22
C ALA A 158 37.36 -5.00 4.18
N GLU A 159 38.00 -6.07 4.67
CA GLU A 159 39.06 -6.00 5.69
C GLU A 159 40.46 -5.68 5.13
N SER A 160 40.66 -5.82 3.82
CA SER A 160 41.97 -5.64 3.20
C SER A 160 42.41 -4.18 3.16
N ALA A 161 43.72 -3.94 3.19
CA ALA A 161 44.27 -2.58 3.11
C ALA A 161 43.87 -1.86 1.81
N ALA A 162 43.72 -2.60 0.70
CA ALA A 162 43.30 -2.07 -0.59
C ALA A 162 41.84 -1.59 -0.61
N MET A 163 40.98 -2.08 0.29
CA MET A 163 39.59 -1.63 0.40
C MET A 163 39.41 -0.37 1.24
N ARG A 164 40.38 0.00 2.08
CA ARG A 164 40.27 1.19 2.94
C ARG A 164 39.97 2.48 2.15
N PRO A 165 40.67 2.79 1.03
CA PRO A 165 40.34 3.98 0.25
C PRO A 165 38.94 3.94 -0.37
N VAL A 166 38.43 2.74 -0.70
CA VAL A 166 37.06 2.57 -1.23
C VAL A 166 36.04 2.89 -0.13
N LEU A 167 36.23 2.35 1.07
CA LEU A 167 35.36 2.62 2.22
C LEU A 167 35.35 4.12 2.59
N ASP A 168 36.53 4.74 2.66
CA ASP A 168 36.66 6.18 2.94
C ASP A 168 35.92 7.04 1.88
N LEU A 169 35.96 6.61 0.62
CA LEU A 169 35.26 7.30 -0.46
C LEU A 169 33.75 7.11 -0.35
N LEU A 170 33.28 5.90 -0.05
CA LEU A 170 31.86 5.60 0.16
C LEU A 170 31.24 6.47 1.26
N GLU A 171 31.90 6.61 2.40
CA GLU A 171 31.42 7.44 3.51
C GLU A 171 31.32 8.93 3.13
N ARG A 172 32.25 9.42 2.30
CA ARG A 172 32.25 10.81 1.84
C ARG A 172 31.19 11.10 0.80
N ILE A 173 30.96 10.17 -0.12
CA ILE A 173 30.02 10.37 -1.23
C ILE A 173 28.58 9.95 -0.90
N GLY A 174 28.38 9.06 0.09
CA GLY A 174 27.06 8.57 0.50
C GLY A 174 26.04 9.67 0.76
N PRO A 175 26.37 10.72 1.54
CA PRO A 175 25.47 11.85 1.77
C PRO A 175 25.19 12.75 0.56
N SER A 176 25.82 12.51 -0.59
CA SER A 176 25.72 13.37 -1.78
C SER A 176 24.74 12.84 -2.82
N ASP A 177 24.31 13.73 -3.73
CA ASP A 177 23.47 13.39 -4.89
C ASP A 177 24.30 13.16 -6.17
N ALA A 178 25.62 12.99 -6.05
CA ALA A 178 26.49 12.82 -7.19
C ALA A 178 26.32 11.46 -7.87
N ASN A 179 26.42 11.42 -9.20
CA ASN A 179 26.51 10.16 -9.94
C ASN A 179 27.86 9.48 -9.67
N VAL A 180 27.83 8.18 -9.40
CA VAL A 180 29.02 7.40 -9.04
C VAL A 180 29.30 6.32 -10.09
N LEU A 181 30.51 6.32 -10.63
CA LEU A 181 31.00 5.27 -11.52
C LEU A 181 31.84 4.27 -10.71
N ILE A 182 31.42 3.00 -10.71
CA ILE A 182 32.13 1.92 -10.04
C ILE A 182 32.83 1.05 -11.08
N THR A 183 34.16 1.00 -11.04
CA THR A 183 34.98 0.22 -11.96
C THR A 183 35.63 -0.97 -11.26
N GLY A 184 35.84 -2.06 -12.00
CA GLY A 184 36.49 -3.26 -11.49
C GLY A 184 36.25 -4.44 -12.42
N GLU A 185 37.09 -5.47 -12.32
CA GLU A 185 36.94 -6.70 -13.08
C GLU A 185 35.60 -7.41 -12.77
N HIS A 186 35.24 -8.38 -13.59
CA HIS A 186 34.03 -9.18 -13.33
C HIS A 186 34.18 -9.95 -12.01
N GLY A 187 33.14 -9.94 -11.18
CA GLY A 187 33.15 -10.63 -9.89
C GLY A 187 33.85 -9.91 -8.73
N THR A 188 34.36 -8.67 -8.90
CA THR A 188 35.03 -7.93 -7.79
C THR A 188 34.09 -7.26 -6.79
N GLY A 189 32.79 -7.57 -6.82
CA GLY A 189 31.81 -7.05 -5.84
C GLY A 189 31.29 -5.64 -6.10
N LYS A 190 31.27 -5.16 -7.37
CA LYS A 190 30.76 -3.82 -7.73
C LYS A 190 29.33 -3.56 -7.25
N GLU A 191 28.45 -4.55 -7.37
CA GLU A 191 27.07 -4.45 -6.87
C GLU A 191 27.02 -4.30 -5.35
N VAL A 192 27.90 -4.99 -4.61
CA VAL A 192 28.00 -4.90 -3.15
C VAL A 192 28.44 -3.50 -2.73
N VAL A 193 29.39 -2.90 -3.46
CA VAL A 193 29.82 -1.52 -3.26
C VAL A 193 28.68 -0.53 -3.54
N ALA A 194 27.90 -0.72 -4.61
CA ALA A 194 26.75 0.11 -4.93
C ALA A 194 25.66 0.05 -3.84
N ARG A 195 25.39 -1.15 -3.30
CA ARG A 195 24.43 -1.34 -2.20
C ARG A 195 24.91 -0.68 -0.91
N ALA A 196 26.20 -0.83 -0.58
CA ALA A 196 26.80 -0.16 0.58
C ALA A 196 26.69 1.37 0.46
N LEU A 197 26.93 1.90 -0.74
CA LEU A 197 26.74 3.33 -1.01
C LEU A 197 25.29 3.79 -0.79
N HIS A 198 24.32 3.06 -1.34
CA HIS A 198 22.90 3.37 -1.17
C HIS A 198 22.50 3.36 0.31
N ALA A 199 22.98 2.39 1.09
CA ALA A 199 22.73 2.28 2.52
C ALA A 199 23.33 3.43 3.35
N LEU A 200 24.43 4.03 2.90
CA LEU A 200 25.05 5.22 3.52
C LEU A 200 24.40 6.55 3.09
N SER A 201 23.45 6.50 2.15
CA SER A 201 22.82 7.70 1.59
C SER A 201 21.57 8.14 2.35
N PRO A 202 21.11 9.40 2.18
CA PRO A 202 19.81 9.86 2.70
C PRO A 202 18.62 9.09 2.10
N ARG A 203 18.86 8.27 1.07
CA ARG A 203 17.86 7.49 0.34
C ARG A 203 17.84 6.01 0.76
N ALA A 204 18.56 5.63 1.81
CA ALA A 204 18.66 4.22 2.27
C ALA A 204 17.31 3.54 2.57
N ALA A 205 16.27 4.32 2.90
CA ALA A 205 14.91 3.81 3.15
C ALA A 205 14.03 3.79 1.88
N LYS A 206 14.57 4.22 0.73
CA LYS A 206 13.87 4.30 -0.56
C LYS A 206 14.31 3.16 -1.49
N PRO A 207 13.62 2.93 -2.62
CA PRO A 207 13.98 1.86 -3.53
C PRO A 207 15.38 2.00 -4.11
N MET A 208 16.13 0.89 -4.15
CA MET A 208 17.30 0.72 -5.01
C MET A 208 16.94 -0.23 -6.15
N VAL A 209 16.88 0.28 -7.37
CA VAL A 209 16.59 -0.50 -8.57
C VAL A 209 17.90 -0.87 -9.24
N ILE A 210 18.16 -2.16 -9.41
CA ILE A 210 19.34 -2.67 -10.10
C ILE A 210 18.93 -3.16 -11.49
N VAL A 211 19.66 -2.73 -12.50
CA VAL A 211 19.46 -3.09 -13.90
C VAL A 211 20.79 -3.58 -14.44
N ASN A 212 20.85 -4.83 -14.89
CA ASN A 212 21.97 -5.28 -15.70
C ASN A 212 21.74 -4.80 -17.13
N ALA A 213 22.48 -3.78 -17.54
CA ALA A 213 22.35 -3.16 -18.85
C ALA A 213 22.86 -4.06 -19.99
N GLY A 214 23.80 -4.97 -19.71
CA GLY A 214 24.31 -5.95 -20.68
C GLY A 214 23.33 -7.10 -21.00
N GLY A 215 22.34 -7.33 -20.14
CA GLY A 215 21.33 -8.39 -20.32
C GLY A 215 20.10 -7.97 -21.13
N LEU A 216 19.95 -6.69 -21.47
CA LEU A 216 18.78 -6.17 -22.20
C LEU A 216 19.04 -6.14 -23.71
N ALA A 217 18.11 -6.67 -24.49
CA ALA A 217 18.14 -6.52 -25.94
C ALA A 217 17.88 -5.05 -26.33
N GLU A 218 18.58 -4.55 -27.36
CA GLU A 218 18.55 -3.14 -27.78
C GLU A 218 17.12 -2.59 -27.97
N GLY A 219 16.23 -3.34 -28.63
CA GLY A 219 14.83 -2.92 -28.85
C GLY A 219 13.93 -2.94 -27.60
N VAL A 220 14.41 -3.45 -26.47
CA VAL A 220 13.65 -3.56 -25.21
C VAL A 220 14.23 -2.63 -24.14
N PHE A 221 15.45 -2.13 -24.34
CA PHE A 221 16.17 -1.30 -23.37
C PHE A 221 15.39 -0.03 -22.98
N GLU A 222 14.96 0.76 -23.97
CA GLU A 222 14.20 2.00 -23.72
C GLU A 222 12.87 1.71 -23.00
N SER A 223 12.18 0.66 -23.44
CA SER A 223 10.89 0.23 -22.88
C SER A 223 11.01 -0.25 -21.43
N GLU A 224 12.12 -0.88 -21.05
CA GLU A 224 12.37 -1.28 -19.66
C GLU A 224 12.77 -0.08 -18.79
N LEU A 225 13.65 0.80 -19.28
CA LEU A 225 14.13 1.94 -18.49
C LEU A 225 13.07 3.04 -18.33
N PHE A 226 12.43 3.43 -19.42
CA PHE A 226 11.49 4.55 -19.47
C PHE A 226 10.02 4.12 -19.40
N GLY A 227 9.75 2.83 -19.62
CA GLY A 227 8.38 2.33 -19.69
C GLY A 227 7.75 2.55 -21.06
N HIS A 228 6.49 2.17 -21.20
CA HIS A 228 5.70 2.43 -22.39
C HIS A 228 4.21 2.49 -22.09
N VAL A 229 3.48 3.21 -22.93
CA VAL A 229 2.02 3.17 -22.97
C VAL A 229 1.55 2.12 -23.98
N ARG A 230 0.35 1.60 -23.79
CA ARG A 230 -0.30 0.69 -24.73
C ARG A 230 -0.30 1.29 -26.14
N GLY A 231 0.16 0.51 -27.11
CA GLY A 231 0.24 0.92 -28.51
C GLY A 231 1.51 1.69 -28.91
N ALA A 232 2.48 1.87 -28.00
CA ALA A 232 3.76 2.49 -28.35
C ALA A 232 4.58 1.68 -29.39
N PHE A 233 4.39 0.36 -29.45
CA PHE A 233 4.95 -0.55 -30.46
C PHE A 233 4.01 -1.75 -30.66
N THR A 234 4.26 -2.57 -31.68
CA THR A 234 3.35 -3.66 -32.13
C THR A 234 2.94 -4.64 -31.02
N ASP A 235 3.81 -4.88 -30.03
CA ASP A 235 3.57 -5.78 -28.89
C ASP A 235 3.19 -5.08 -27.58
N ALA A 236 3.01 -3.76 -27.57
CA ALA A 236 2.64 -2.97 -26.38
C ALA A 236 1.15 -3.16 -26.02
N LYS A 237 0.81 -4.30 -25.41
CA LYS A 237 -0.58 -4.69 -25.06
C LYS A 237 -1.13 -3.96 -23.84
N THR A 238 -0.26 -3.52 -22.94
CA THR A 238 -0.60 -2.85 -21.67
C THR A 238 0.42 -1.75 -21.39
N ASP A 239 0.05 -0.80 -20.53
CA ASP A 239 1.00 0.17 -20.00
C ASP A 239 2.03 -0.53 -19.11
N ARG A 240 3.25 -0.02 -19.10
CA ARG A 240 4.35 -0.53 -18.29
C ARG A 240 5.16 0.63 -17.71
N VAL A 241 5.32 0.60 -16.40
CA VAL A 241 6.17 1.51 -15.63
C VAL A 241 7.64 1.20 -15.88
N GLY A 242 8.45 2.22 -16.13
CA GLY A 242 9.89 2.12 -16.38
C GLY A 242 10.74 2.02 -15.10
N ARG A 243 11.99 1.57 -15.21
CA ARG A 243 12.95 1.53 -14.09
C ARG A 243 13.25 2.91 -13.49
N PHE A 244 13.23 3.98 -14.29
CA PHE A 244 13.40 5.34 -13.77
C PHE A 244 12.27 5.73 -12.80
N GLU A 245 11.02 5.43 -13.17
CA GLU A 245 9.86 5.71 -12.34
C GLU A 245 9.84 4.83 -11.09
N LEU A 246 10.22 3.55 -11.21
CA LEU A 246 10.37 2.66 -10.04
C LEU A 246 11.47 3.11 -9.08
N ALA A 247 12.50 3.79 -9.58
CA ALA A 247 13.60 4.32 -8.78
C ALA A 247 13.36 5.77 -8.31
N ASP A 248 12.16 6.33 -8.52
CA ASP A 248 11.89 7.72 -8.20
C ASP A 248 12.16 8.04 -6.73
N GLY A 249 12.88 9.14 -6.51
CA GLY A 249 13.40 9.55 -5.22
C GLY A 249 14.46 8.63 -4.59
N GLY A 250 14.72 7.44 -5.14
CA GLY A 250 15.65 6.41 -4.66
C GLY A 250 16.98 6.39 -5.44
N THR A 251 17.45 5.19 -5.77
CA THR A 251 18.72 4.95 -6.50
C THR A 251 18.52 3.96 -7.64
N LEU A 252 19.03 4.29 -8.83
CA LEU A 252 19.12 3.39 -9.98
C LEU A 252 20.59 2.99 -10.19
N PHE A 253 20.89 1.70 -10.10
CA PHE A 253 22.21 1.15 -10.39
C PHE A 253 22.19 0.41 -11.73
N LEU A 254 22.97 0.90 -12.68
CA LEU A 254 23.13 0.33 -14.01
C LEU A 254 24.43 -0.50 -14.02
N ASP A 255 24.31 -1.80 -13.80
CA ASP A 255 25.45 -2.70 -13.93
C ASP A 255 25.77 -2.94 -15.41
N GLU A 256 27.06 -3.10 -15.73
CA GLU A 256 27.55 -3.24 -17.09
C GLU A 256 27.13 -2.11 -18.04
N ILE A 257 27.06 -0.86 -17.56
CA ILE A 257 26.68 0.33 -18.35
C ILE A 257 27.50 0.49 -19.65
N ALA A 258 28.74 0.00 -19.68
CA ALA A 258 29.59 0.01 -20.86
C ALA A 258 29.04 -0.83 -22.04
N ASN A 259 28.13 -1.77 -21.76
CA ASN A 259 27.48 -2.61 -22.78
C ASN A 259 26.25 -1.94 -23.41
N VAL A 260 25.85 -0.74 -22.96
CA VAL A 260 24.76 0.01 -23.57
C VAL A 260 25.20 0.52 -24.95
N PRO A 261 24.42 0.30 -26.02
CA PRO A 261 24.71 0.83 -27.35
C PRO A 261 24.90 2.35 -27.37
N LEU A 262 25.84 2.87 -28.17
CA LEU A 262 26.17 4.31 -28.23
C LEU A 262 25.00 5.22 -28.62
N ASN A 263 24.02 4.71 -29.36
CA ASN A 263 22.77 5.40 -29.69
C ASN A 263 21.83 5.56 -28.48
N LEU A 264 22.09 4.84 -27.39
CA LEU A 264 21.30 4.81 -26.16
C LEU A 264 22.07 5.34 -24.93
N GLN A 265 23.35 5.71 -25.09
CA GLN A 265 24.19 6.38 -24.08
C GLN A 265 24.01 7.90 -24.13
#